data_AF-A0A930DM30-F1
#
_entry.id   AF-A0A930DM30-F1
#
_cell.length_a   1.000
_cell.length_b   1.000
_cell.length_c   1.000
_cell.angle_alpha   90.00
_cell.angle_beta   90.00
_cell.angle_gamma   90.00
#
_symmetry.space_group_name_H-M   'P 1'
#
loop_
_entity.id
_entity.type
_entity.pdbx_description
1 polymer ?
#
loop_
_entity_poly.entity_id
_entity_poly.type
_entity_poly.pdbx_seq_one_letter_code
_entity_poly.pdbx_strand_id
1 'polypeptide(L)'
;MEKKTGEKGLMLGHFVLLLLECIVVLHGLQDDGLGTFRFYTTDSNLLCGISSALMLFFLLQRKNQEGKGVLSKALQRKGESWTFPPSLSLLRYISSVCLALTFFVVLLVLGPENGFAHEFLDGTRFFSHLLCPFLSICLFLFMEEKRVLPASAIGKALGVTLLYAIPLLILNGIGLVSGPYS
;
A
#
# COMPACT_ATOMS: atom_id res chain seq x y z
N MET A 1 10.19 -26.25 -12.41
CA MET A 1 11.29 -25.43 -11.84
C MET A 1 10.93 -23.94 -11.66
N GLU A 2 9.75 -23.49 -12.08
CA GLU A 2 9.36 -22.07 -12.23
C GLU A 2 8.91 -21.38 -10.92
N LYS A 3 8.42 -22.14 -9.94
CA LYS A 3 7.79 -21.61 -8.71
C LYS A 3 8.76 -20.91 -7.74
N LYS A 4 10.07 -21.20 -7.83
CA LYS A 4 11.09 -20.78 -6.83
C LYS A 4 11.58 -19.34 -7.04
N THR A 5 11.50 -18.83 -8.27
CA THR A 5 11.97 -17.48 -8.63
C THR A 5 10.92 -16.42 -8.31
N GLY A 6 9.63 -16.74 -8.48
CA GLY A 6 8.51 -15.83 -8.20
C GLY A 6 8.40 -15.42 -6.73
N GLU A 7 8.62 -16.34 -5.79
CA GLU A 7 8.49 -16.03 -4.36
C GLU A 7 9.61 -15.10 -3.84
N LYS A 8 10.85 -15.26 -4.33
CA LYS A 8 11.95 -14.34 -3.99
C LYS A 8 11.68 -12.94 -4.55
N GLY A 9 11.20 -12.87 -5.80
CA GLY A 9 10.80 -11.60 -6.40
C GLY A 9 9.66 -10.92 -5.65
N LEU A 10 8.65 -11.70 -5.21
CA LEU A 10 7.52 -11.19 -4.43
C LEU A 10 7.98 -10.59 -3.10
N MET A 11 8.84 -11.31 -2.37
CA MET A 11 9.43 -10.79 -1.12
C MET A 11 10.27 -9.54 -1.36
N LEU A 12 11.12 -9.54 -2.39
CA LEU A 12 11.93 -8.37 -2.72
C LEU A 12 11.04 -7.16 -3.06
N GLY A 13 9.99 -7.37 -3.87
CA GLY A 13 9.10 -6.30 -4.26
C GLY A 13 8.31 -5.72 -3.08
N HIS A 14 7.79 -6.54 -2.16
CA HIS A 14 7.16 -6.00 -0.95
C HIS A 14 8.16 -5.33 0.00
N PHE A 15 9.41 -5.79 0.04
CA PHE A 15 10.46 -5.13 0.81
C PHE A 15 10.79 -3.75 0.25
N VAL A 16 10.99 -3.65 -1.07
CA VAL A 16 11.21 -2.38 -1.76
C VAL A 16 10.01 -1.46 -1.57
N LEU A 17 8.79 -1.97 -1.77
CA LEU A 17 7.56 -1.21 -1.56
C LEU A 17 7.50 -0.67 -0.14
N LEU A 18 7.66 -1.52 0.89
CA LEU A 18 7.68 -1.10 2.29
C LEU A 18 8.71 0.00 2.56
N LEU A 19 9.93 -0.11 2.04
CA LEU A 19 10.95 0.92 2.22
C LEU A 19 10.53 2.25 1.60
N LEU A 20 9.99 2.24 0.38
CA LEU A 20 9.52 3.45 -0.30
C LEU A 20 8.35 4.09 0.46
N GLU A 21 7.38 3.29 0.92
CA GLU A 21 6.26 3.78 1.72
C GLU A 21 6.74 4.41 3.03
N CYS A 22 7.73 3.80 3.71
CA CYS A 22 8.35 4.41 4.88
C CYS A 22 9.04 5.73 4.56
N ILE A 23 9.77 5.84 3.44
CA ILE A 23 10.40 7.10 3.02
C ILE A 23 9.34 8.18 2.81
N VAL A 24 8.27 7.87 2.07
CA VAL A 24 7.17 8.82 1.79
C VAL A 24 6.50 9.29 3.08
N VAL A 25 6.10 8.36 3.96
CA VAL A 25 5.38 8.70 5.20
C VAL A 25 6.27 9.46 6.17
N LEU A 26 7.54 9.05 6.33
CA LEU A 26 8.47 9.76 7.22
C LEU A 26 8.78 11.16 6.71
N HIS A 27 8.91 11.35 5.40
CA HIS A 27 9.09 12.68 4.83
C HIS A 27 7.86 13.57 5.05
N GLY A 28 6.64 13.06 4.83
CA GLY A 28 5.42 13.81 5.14
C GLY A 28 5.32 14.19 6.62
N LEU A 29 5.69 13.28 7.53
CA LEU A 29 5.77 13.56 8.97
C LEU A 29 6.85 14.59 9.32
N GLN A 30 7.97 14.63 8.58
CA GLN A 30 9.03 15.62 8.78
C GLN A 30 8.59 17.02 8.33
N ASP A 31 7.85 17.10 7.22
CA ASP A 31 7.46 18.37 6.61
C ASP A 31 6.23 19.01 7.27
N ASP A 32 5.19 18.23 7.59
CA ASP A 32 3.89 18.74 8.09
C ASP A 32 3.49 18.12 9.46
N GLY A 33 4.37 17.36 10.11
CA GLY A 33 4.07 16.68 11.36
C GLY A 33 2.85 15.76 11.24
N LEU A 34 1.96 15.76 12.24
CA LEU A 34 0.67 15.04 12.16
C LEU A 34 -0.30 15.69 11.15
N GLY A 35 -0.03 16.91 10.68
CA GLY A 35 -0.83 17.58 9.65
C GLY A 35 -0.81 16.83 8.32
N THR A 36 0.23 16.03 8.06
CA THR A 36 0.33 15.25 6.81
C THR A 36 -0.84 14.28 6.58
N PHE A 37 -1.54 13.84 7.62
CA PHE A 37 -2.69 12.93 7.52
C PHE A 37 -3.96 13.61 6.97
N ARG A 38 -3.89 14.91 6.65
CA ARG A 38 -4.91 15.58 5.83
C ARG A 38 -4.79 15.24 4.34
N PHE A 39 -3.69 14.60 3.92
CA PHE A 39 -3.44 14.21 2.54
C PHE A 39 -3.73 12.72 2.36
N TYR A 40 -4.68 12.41 1.47
CA TYR A 40 -5.04 11.01 1.14
C TYR A 40 -3.84 10.18 0.67
N THR A 41 -2.89 10.81 -0.01
CA THR A 41 -1.63 10.20 -0.43
C THR A 41 -0.89 9.61 0.77
N THR A 42 -0.64 10.38 1.83
CA THR A 42 0.06 9.86 3.02
C THR A 42 -0.67 8.69 3.66
N ASP A 43 -2.00 8.77 3.77
CA ASP A 43 -2.83 7.72 4.35
C ASP A 43 -2.79 6.43 3.53
N SER A 44 -2.91 6.55 2.20
CA SER A 44 -2.90 5.39 1.29
C SER A 44 -1.51 4.73 1.25
N ASN A 45 -0.44 5.54 1.22
CA ASN A 45 0.95 5.09 1.33
C ASN A 45 1.21 4.35 2.66
N LEU A 46 0.76 4.91 3.80
CA LEU A 46 0.87 4.25 5.11
C LEU A 46 0.12 2.90 5.15
N LEU A 47 -1.12 2.85 4.65
CA LEU A 47 -1.90 1.62 4.60
C LEU A 47 -1.20 0.53 3.76
N CYS A 48 -0.56 0.93 2.66
CA CYS A 48 0.20 0.03 1.81
C CYS A 48 1.52 -0.44 2.42
N GLY A 49 2.21 0.45 3.16
CA GLY A 49 3.36 0.08 3.98
C GLY A 49 2.98 -0.99 5.00
N ILE A 50 1.89 -0.78 5.75
CA ILE A 50 1.37 -1.77 6.70
C ILE A 50 1.01 -3.08 6.00
N SER A 51 0.30 -3.03 4.87
CA SER A 51 -0.08 -4.24 4.14
C SER A 51 1.12 -5.01 3.59
N SER A 52 2.17 -4.31 3.13
CA SER A 52 3.43 -4.91 2.68
C SER A 52 4.24 -5.50 3.83
N ALA A 53 4.29 -4.84 4.99
CA ALA A 53 4.95 -5.37 6.18
C ALA A 53 4.28 -6.68 6.65
N LEU A 54 2.95 -6.72 6.68
CA LEU A 54 2.21 -7.94 7.00
C LEU A 54 2.47 -9.03 5.95
N MET A 55 2.47 -8.69 4.67
CA MET A 55 2.77 -9.64 3.60
C MET A 55 4.16 -10.26 3.75
N LEU A 56 5.19 -9.45 4.02
CA LEU A 56 6.54 -9.93 4.31
C LEU A 56 6.58 -10.85 5.53
N PHE A 57 5.89 -10.47 6.60
CA PHE A 57 5.81 -11.28 7.81
C PHE A 57 5.24 -12.68 7.52
N PHE A 58 4.12 -12.77 6.80
CA PHE A 58 3.50 -14.05 6.44
C PHE A 58 4.34 -14.86 5.45
N LEU A 59 4.99 -14.23 4.47
CA LEU A 59 5.93 -14.92 3.55
C LEU A 59 7.15 -15.47 4.28
N LEU A 60 7.70 -14.74 5.26
CA LEU A 60 8.78 -15.21 6.11
C LEU A 60 8.32 -16.41 6.96
N GLN A 61 7.15 -16.33 7.58
CA GLN A 61 6.58 -17.44 8.35
C GLN A 61 6.44 -18.71 7.51
N ARG A 62 5.89 -18.61 6.28
CA ARG A 62 5.81 -19.73 5.35
C ARG A 62 7.17 -20.35 5.09
N LYS A 63 8.18 -19.54 4.77
CA LYS A 63 9.55 -20.02 4.54
C LYS A 63 10.15 -20.73 5.74
N ASN A 64 9.89 -20.24 6.95
CA ASN A 64 10.35 -20.89 8.18
C ASN A 64 9.70 -22.25 8.36
N GLN A 65 8.39 -22.38 8.11
CA GLN A 65 7.69 -23.66 8.18
C GLN A 65 8.16 -24.66 7.09
N GLU A 66 8.57 -24.17 5.92
CA GLU A 66 9.21 -24.98 4.87
C GLU A 66 10.66 -25.39 5.20
N GLY A 67 11.21 -24.99 6.36
CA GLY A 67 12.58 -25.29 6.78
C GLY A 67 13.67 -24.51 6.03
N LYS A 68 13.29 -23.46 5.28
CA LYS A 68 14.19 -22.63 4.46
C LYS A 68 14.31 -21.19 4.95
N GLY A 69 13.70 -20.87 6.10
CA GLY A 69 13.66 -19.52 6.64
C GLY A 69 14.79 -19.21 7.61
N VAL A 70 14.85 -17.95 8.03
CA VAL A 70 15.93 -17.35 8.84
C VAL A 70 15.59 -17.30 10.34
N LEU A 71 14.34 -17.58 10.72
CA LEU A 71 13.92 -17.58 12.13
C LEU A 71 14.35 -18.87 12.84
N SER A 72 14.47 -18.77 14.17
CA SER A 72 14.95 -19.87 15.00
C SER A 72 14.07 -21.13 14.86
N LYS A 73 14.68 -22.31 15.05
CA LYS A 73 13.97 -23.60 15.07
C LYS A 73 12.81 -23.65 16.06
N ALA A 74 12.78 -22.77 17.08
CA ALA A 74 11.69 -22.69 18.05
C ALA A 74 10.38 -22.11 17.46
N LEU A 75 10.47 -21.30 16.41
CA LEU A 75 9.31 -20.75 15.68
C LEU A 75 8.84 -21.67 14.53
N GLN A 76 9.55 -22.77 14.27
CA GLN A 76 9.17 -23.77 13.28
C GLN A 76 8.07 -24.67 13.85
N ARG A 77 6.81 -24.24 13.76
CA ARG A 77 5.66 -25.14 13.98
C ARG A 77 5.66 -26.20 12.88
N LYS A 78 6.11 -27.42 13.20
CA LYS A 78 5.94 -28.61 12.36
C LYS A 78 4.50 -29.09 12.47
N GLY A 79 3.75 -29.10 11.37
CA GLY A 79 2.55 -29.96 11.25
C GLY A 79 1.27 -29.33 10.73
N GLU A 80 1.15 -28.00 10.67
CA GLU A 80 -0.03 -27.37 10.06
C GLU A 80 0.26 -26.96 8.60
N SER A 81 -0.66 -27.34 7.71
CA SER A 81 -0.73 -26.82 6.35
C SER A 81 -0.86 -25.30 6.40
N TRP A 82 0.21 -24.57 6.11
CA TRP A 82 0.16 -23.11 6.04
C TRP A 82 -0.87 -22.67 5.01
N THR A 83 -1.80 -21.82 5.43
CA THR A 83 -2.79 -21.21 4.52
C THR A 83 -2.62 -19.70 4.55
N PHE A 84 -2.55 -19.10 3.35
CA PHE A 84 -2.51 -17.64 3.22
C PHE A 84 -3.80 -17.04 3.83
N PRO A 85 -3.70 -16.07 4.76
CA PRO A 85 -4.89 -15.53 5.41
C PRO A 85 -5.77 -14.75 4.41
N PRO A 86 -7.07 -15.07 4.27
CA PRO A 86 -7.95 -14.37 3.33
C PRO A 86 -8.06 -12.86 3.59
N SER A 87 -7.95 -12.46 4.86
CA SER A 87 -7.96 -11.05 5.29
C SER A 87 -6.77 -10.27 4.72
N LEU A 88 -5.61 -10.91 4.53
CA LEU A 88 -4.44 -10.26 3.96
C LEU A 88 -4.62 -9.99 2.46
N SER A 89 -5.22 -10.93 1.71
CA SER A 89 -5.55 -10.70 0.29
C SER A 89 -6.54 -9.53 0.14
N LEU A 90 -7.53 -9.45 1.04
CA LEU A 90 -8.47 -8.33 1.08
C LEU A 90 -7.75 -7.02 1.44
N LEU A 91 -6.86 -7.03 2.43
CA LEU A 91 -6.09 -5.85 2.82
C LEU A 91 -5.20 -5.35 1.66
N ARG A 92 -4.51 -6.27 0.96
CA ARG A 92 -3.68 -5.97 -0.21
C ARG A 92 -4.49 -5.40 -1.37
N TYR A 93 -5.69 -5.93 -1.59
CA TYR A 93 -6.63 -5.36 -2.55
C TYR A 93 -7.02 -3.92 -2.18
N ILE A 94 -7.48 -3.70 -0.94
CA ILE A 94 -7.88 -2.38 -0.46
C ILE A 94 -6.71 -1.39 -0.58
N SER A 95 -5.52 -1.73 -0.08
CA SER A 95 -4.37 -0.83 -0.15
C SER A 95 -3.94 -0.53 -1.59
N SER A 96 -3.99 -1.53 -2.49
CA SER A 96 -3.63 -1.33 -3.90
C SER A 96 -4.66 -0.46 -4.63
N VAL A 97 -5.96 -0.60 -4.32
CA VAL A 97 -7.00 0.29 -4.84
C VAL A 97 -6.81 1.72 -4.32
N CYS A 98 -6.50 1.90 -3.04
CA CYS A 98 -6.24 3.22 -2.45
C CYS A 98 -5.04 3.91 -3.11
N LEU A 99 -3.91 3.22 -3.34
CA LEU A 99 -2.78 3.79 -4.06
C LEU A 99 -3.08 4.04 -5.54
N ALA A 100 -3.82 3.14 -6.19
CA ALA A 100 -4.23 3.34 -7.57
C ALA A 100 -5.08 4.62 -7.70
N LEU A 101 -5.97 4.87 -6.73
CA LEU A 101 -6.74 6.10 -6.67
C LEU A 101 -5.84 7.33 -6.55
N THR A 102 -4.79 7.30 -5.70
CA THR A 102 -3.79 8.38 -5.64
C THR A 102 -3.17 8.63 -7.01
N PHE A 103 -2.68 7.59 -7.70
CA PHE A 103 -2.12 7.73 -9.05
C PHE A 103 -3.12 8.34 -10.03
N PHE A 104 -4.37 7.87 -10.04
CA PHE A 104 -5.39 8.39 -10.96
C PHE A 104 -5.79 9.84 -10.65
N VAL A 105 -5.90 10.22 -9.38
CA VAL A 105 -6.16 11.62 -9.00
C VAL A 105 -5.00 12.50 -9.47
N VAL A 106 -3.76 12.05 -9.28
CA VAL A 106 -2.60 12.79 -9.77
C VAL A 106 -2.60 12.88 -11.30
N LEU A 107 -2.88 11.78 -12.01
CA LEU A 107 -2.90 11.76 -13.46
C LEU A 107 -4.03 12.61 -14.08
N LEU A 108 -5.22 12.54 -13.49
CA LEU A 108 -6.44 13.07 -14.11
C LEU A 108 -6.85 14.44 -13.56
N VAL A 109 -6.35 14.83 -12.38
CA VAL A 109 -6.72 16.09 -11.71
C VAL A 109 -5.48 16.95 -11.48
N LEU A 110 -4.51 16.46 -10.69
CA LEU A 110 -3.41 17.32 -10.22
C LEU A 110 -2.38 17.61 -11.31
N GLY A 111 -2.08 16.64 -12.17
CA GLY A 111 -1.17 16.81 -13.29
C GLY A 111 -1.67 17.90 -14.26
N PRO A 112 -2.94 17.88 -14.67
CA PRO A 112 -3.56 18.98 -15.42
C PRO A 112 -3.57 20.33 -14.70
N GLU A 113 -3.77 20.35 -13.37
CA GLU A 113 -3.90 21.58 -12.58
C GLU A 113 -2.55 22.24 -12.25
N ASN A 114 -1.60 21.44 -11.77
CA ASN A 114 -0.31 21.89 -11.23
C ASN A 114 0.89 21.58 -12.13
N GLY A 115 0.69 20.75 -13.16
CA GLY A 115 1.72 20.30 -14.10
C GLY A 115 2.23 18.89 -13.81
N PHE A 116 2.28 18.05 -14.85
CA PHE A 116 2.69 16.65 -14.74
C PHE A 116 4.11 16.45 -14.20
N ALA A 117 5.07 17.28 -14.62
CA ALA A 117 6.44 17.15 -14.15
C ALA A 117 6.52 17.41 -12.64
N HIS A 118 5.84 18.46 -12.16
CA HIS A 118 5.77 18.78 -10.74
C HIS A 118 5.14 17.63 -9.95
N GLU A 119 4.00 17.13 -10.42
CA GLU A 119 3.27 16.11 -9.68
C GLU A 119 3.90 14.71 -9.74
N PHE A 120 4.66 14.36 -10.78
CA PHE A 120 5.23 13.02 -10.91
C PHE A 120 6.74 12.94 -10.69
N LEU A 121 7.49 14.02 -10.83
CA LEU A 121 8.97 13.94 -10.86
C LEU A 121 9.63 14.70 -9.70
N ASP A 122 8.93 15.61 -9.03
CA ASP A 122 9.54 16.42 -7.98
C ASP A 122 9.66 15.67 -6.65
N GLY A 123 10.90 15.55 -6.17
CA GLY A 123 11.22 15.05 -4.84
C GLY A 123 10.57 13.69 -4.52
N THR A 124 9.84 13.63 -3.41
CA THR A 124 9.19 12.40 -2.93
C THR A 124 7.89 12.07 -3.67
N ARG A 125 7.36 12.99 -4.49
CA ARG A 125 6.15 12.74 -5.30
C ARG A 125 6.38 11.67 -6.35
N PHE A 126 7.60 11.56 -6.87
CA PHE A 126 7.96 10.43 -7.74
C PHE A 126 7.72 9.07 -7.08
N PHE A 127 7.96 8.96 -5.77
CA PHE A 127 7.68 7.74 -5.04
C PHE A 127 6.19 7.57 -4.75
N SER A 128 5.54 8.59 -4.17
CA SER A 128 4.16 8.48 -3.69
C SER A 128 3.11 8.49 -4.81
N HIS A 129 3.34 9.24 -5.88
CA HIS A 129 2.39 9.41 -6.98
C HIS A 129 2.62 8.43 -8.13
N LEU A 130 3.84 7.88 -8.30
CA LEU A 130 4.17 7.01 -9.43
C LEU A 130 4.72 5.64 -9.01
N LEU A 131 5.90 5.61 -8.38
CA LEU A 131 6.64 4.35 -8.20
C LEU A 131 5.90 3.37 -7.27
N CYS A 132 5.42 3.83 -6.11
CA CYS A 132 4.69 2.97 -5.17
C CYS A 132 3.35 2.50 -5.74
N PRO A 133 2.52 3.36 -6.37
CA PRO A 133 1.28 2.91 -6.99
C PRO A 133 1.49 1.83 -8.06
N PHE A 134 2.42 2.04 -8.98
CA PHE A 134 2.72 1.06 -10.02
C PHE A 134 3.28 -0.23 -9.44
N LEU A 135 4.23 -0.16 -8.50
CA LEU A 135 4.80 -1.35 -7.88
C LEU A 135 3.73 -2.14 -7.11
N SER A 136 2.86 -1.49 -6.34
CA SER A 136 1.79 -2.18 -5.61
C SER A 136 0.79 -2.85 -6.55
N ILE A 137 0.39 -2.20 -7.64
CA ILE A 137 -0.50 -2.78 -8.65
C ILE A 137 0.17 -3.99 -9.32
N CYS A 138 1.44 -3.86 -9.72
CA CYS A 138 2.19 -4.94 -10.36
C CYS A 138 2.34 -6.16 -9.44
N LEU A 139 2.69 -5.94 -8.17
CA LEU A 139 2.76 -7.00 -7.17
C LEU A 139 1.40 -7.71 -7.02
N PHE A 140 0.35 -6.94 -6.81
CA PHE A 140 -1.00 -7.45 -6.57
C PHE A 140 -1.55 -8.24 -7.76
N LEU A 141 -1.38 -7.75 -9.00
CA LEU A 141 -1.96 -8.38 -10.19
C LEU A 141 -1.17 -9.60 -10.69
N PHE A 142 0.16 -9.55 -10.59
CA PHE A 142 1.02 -10.52 -11.29
C PHE A 142 1.78 -11.46 -10.37
N MET A 143 2.13 -11.05 -9.14
CA MET A 143 3.04 -11.81 -8.28
C MET A 143 2.36 -12.42 -7.05
N GLU A 144 1.37 -11.73 -6.49
CA GLU A 144 0.61 -12.21 -5.33
C GLU A 144 -0.26 -13.43 -5.67
N GLU A 145 -0.53 -14.27 -4.67
CA GLU A 145 -1.37 -15.45 -4.85
C GLU A 145 -2.80 -15.03 -5.21
N LYS A 146 -3.25 -15.43 -6.41
CA LYS A 146 -4.58 -15.10 -6.91
C LYS A 146 -5.64 -15.76 -6.04
N ARG A 147 -6.42 -14.93 -5.36
CA ARG A 147 -7.68 -15.33 -4.73
C ARG A 147 -8.84 -14.59 -5.36
N VAL A 148 -9.93 -15.32 -5.56
CA VAL A 148 -11.20 -14.70 -5.93
C VAL A 148 -11.70 -13.94 -4.71
N LEU A 149 -11.71 -12.62 -4.81
CA LEU A 149 -12.31 -11.76 -3.79
C LEU A 149 -13.81 -11.62 -4.07
N PRO A 150 -14.66 -11.62 -3.03
CA PRO A 150 -16.08 -11.37 -3.21
C PRO A 150 -16.31 -9.93 -3.69
N ALA A 151 -17.41 -9.70 -4.42
CA ALA A 151 -17.77 -8.35 -4.89
C ALA A 151 -17.89 -7.32 -3.76
N SER A 152 -18.18 -7.76 -2.52
CA SER A 152 -18.17 -6.91 -1.33
C SER A 152 -16.81 -6.27 -1.03
N ALA A 153 -15.69 -6.79 -1.57
CA ALA A 153 -14.38 -6.18 -1.46
C ALA A 153 -14.36 -4.77 -2.09
N ILE A 154 -15.09 -4.54 -3.19
CA ILE A 154 -15.22 -3.23 -3.84
C ILE A 154 -15.80 -2.22 -2.85
N GLY A 155 -16.93 -2.58 -2.20
CA GLY A 155 -17.57 -1.73 -1.20
C GLY A 155 -16.67 -1.46 0.01
N LYS A 156 -15.82 -2.41 0.40
CA LYS A 156 -14.85 -2.22 1.49
C LYS A 156 -13.74 -1.23 1.11
N ALA A 157 -13.20 -1.32 -0.11
CA ALA A 157 -12.20 -0.37 -0.59
C ALA A 157 -12.78 1.05 -0.69
N LEU A 158 -13.98 1.17 -1.26
CA LEU A 158 -14.72 2.45 -1.27
C LEU A 158 -14.97 2.97 0.14
N GLY A 159 -15.36 2.10 1.08
CA GLY A 159 -15.57 2.46 2.47
C GLY A 159 -14.33 3.05 3.14
N VAL A 160 -13.14 2.54 2.84
CA VAL A 160 -11.87 3.11 3.36
C VAL A 160 -11.61 4.49 2.77
N THR A 161 -11.81 4.70 1.47
CA THR A 161 -11.69 6.03 0.86
C THR A 161 -12.71 7.03 1.47
N LEU A 162 -13.96 6.60 1.67
CA LEU A 162 -15.00 7.44 2.26
C LEU A 162 -14.75 7.74 3.74
N LEU A 163 -14.14 6.81 4.48
CA LEU A 163 -13.76 7.01 5.88
C LEU A 163 -12.76 8.16 6.02
N TYR A 164 -11.88 8.34 5.05
CA TYR A 164 -11.03 9.53 4.95
C TYR A 164 -11.81 10.75 4.43
N ALA A 165 -12.52 10.59 3.31
CA ALA A 165 -13.08 11.73 2.58
C ALA A 165 -14.19 12.46 3.35
N ILE A 166 -15.09 11.74 4.01
CA ILE A 166 -16.25 12.34 4.70
C ILE A 166 -15.81 13.26 5.85
N PRO A 167 -14.96 12.83 6.81
CA PRO A 167 -14.45 13.73 7.83
C PRO A 167 -13.72 14.95 7.26
N LEU A 168 -12.84 14.75 6.27
CA LEU A 168 -12.07 15.85 5.68
C LEU A 168 -12.96 16.86 4.96
N LEU A 169 -13.99 16.42 4.23
CA LEU A 169 -14.96 17.29 3.58
C LEU A 169 -15.78 18.09 4.61
N ILE A 170 -16.21 17.46 5.71
CA ILE A 170 -16.93 18.15 6.78
C ILE A 170 -16.03 19.22 7.41
N LEU A 171 -14.80 18.85 7.79
CA LEU A 171 -13.83 19.75 8.41
C LEU A 171 -13.46 20.91 7.48
N ASN A 172 -13.37 20.66 6.17
CA ASN A 172 -13.17 21.71 5.17
C ASN A 172 -14.39 22.62 5.03
N GLY A 173 -15.60 22.07 4.99
CA GLY A 173 -16.84 22.85 4.90
C GLY A 173 -17.09 23.79 6.09
N ILE A 174 -16.55 23.48 7.27
CA ILE A 174 -16.60 24.36 8.45
C ILE A 174 -15.32 25.20 8.65
N GLY A 175 -14.39 25.15 7.69
CA GLY A 175 -13.17 25.98 7.69
C GLY A 175 -12.09 25.55 8.69
N LEU A 176 -12.15 24.33 9.24
CA LEU A 176 -11.12 23.82 10.17
C LEU A 176 -9.92 23.20 9.45
N VAL A 177 -10.10 22.76 8.21
CA VAL A 177 -9.03 22.20 7.37
C VAL A 177 -9.12 22.78 5.98
N SER A 178 -8.04 23.35 5.46
CA SER A 178 -7.92 23.55 4.01
C SER A 178 -7.63 22.19 3.39
N GLY A 179 -8.52 21.75 2.50
CA GLY A 179 -8.29 20.55 1.72
C GLY A 179 -6.98 20.66 0.94
N PRO A 180 -6.43 19.55 0.47
CA PRO A 180 -5.16 19.56 -0.26
C PRO A 180 -5.24 20.28 -1.63
N TYR A 181 -6.42 20.74 -2.04
CA TYR A 181 -6.73 21.34 -3.35
C TYR A 181 -7.46 22.69 -3.20
N SER A 182 -7.19 23.43 -2.13
CA SER A 182 -7.79 24.75 -1.83
C SER A 182 -6.75 25.86 -1.75
#